data_AF-A0A8J7T543-F1
#
_entry.id   AF-A0A8J7T543-F1
#
_cell.length_a   1.000
_cell.length_b   1.000
_cell.length_c   1.000
_cell.angle_alpha   90.00
_cell.angle_beta   90.00
_cell.angle_gamma   90.00
#
_symmetry.space_group_name_H-M   'P 1'
#
loop_
_entity.id
_entity.type
_entity.pdbx_description
1 polymer ?
#
loop_
_entity_poly.entity_id
_entity_poly.type
_entity_poly.pdbx_seq_one_letter_code
_entity_poly.pdbx_strand_id
1 'polypeptide(L)'
;MAFDINSIFENAFVLSVDVAIFVLIILVGILLGYLIGSIMSALIRKILNIRELKEQIAGSEILSLVFWSRLTTGIGVYVKWLFVSLVLTTIVANSCGDICTEQGKRLIESGGATVESLAAGNIELWSNTLNRYTETFQNVMVGLGVFLLFALVGIIIGAIVYKIVKAALESIRVEEKMAKHGLSDALGGLQLTKVIAGIFMVYVVIIFLATGIDAVAKPIGQQENTLVLMFNNPDEKPNSLVELYPDFVLGGFILIAGAIVGDFVQEKVKKSKSTLATDTVAWMIQVMIIFFAVVIALPHFQIEKNVDILTDSFKIVVAGISLGLAIAMGLGLKEMFAQIGKKVEKRI
;
A
#
# COMPACT_ATOMS: atom_id res chain seq x y z
N MET A 1 -19.01 50.10 -44.66
CA MET A 1 -18.37 50.07 -43.32
C MET A 1 -16.87 49.98 -43.57
N ALA A 2 -16.12 51.03 -43.29
CA ALA A 2 -14.66 51.01 -43.46
C ALA A 2 -14.06 50.31 -42.23
N PHE A 3 -13.20 49.32 -42.46
CA PHE A 3 -12.44 48.64 -41.41
C PHE A 3 -11.32 49.57 -40.94
N ASP A 4 -11.35 50.01 -39.68
CA ASP A 4 -10.29 50.85 -39.12
C ASP A 4 -9.18 49.99 -38.51
N ILE A 5 -8.07 49.88 -39.23
CA ILE A 5 -6.90 49.10 -38.84
C ILE A 5 -6.28 49.63 -37.53
N ASN A 6 -6.40 50.92 -37.25
CA ASN A 6 -5.79 51.52 -36.05
C ASN A 6 -6.47 51.00 -34.77
N SER A 7 -7.79 50.81 -34.80
CA SER A 7 -8.54 50.26 -33.67
C SER A 7 -8.11 48.83 -33.30
N ILE A 8 -7.76 48.01 -34.30
CA ILE A 8 -7.28 46.64 -34.10
C ILE A 8 -5.89 46.65 -33.44
N PHE A 9 -5.00 47.54 -33.89
CA PHE A 9 -3.66 47.66 -33.33
C PHE A 9 -3.66 48.16 -31.89
N GLU A 10 -4.51 49.15 -31.57
CA GLU A 10 -4.63 49.69 -30.22
C GLU A 10 -5.18 48.63 -29.24
N ASN A 11 -6.21 47.90 -29.64
CA ASN A 11 -6.77 46.79 -28.85
C ASN A 11 -5.76 45.65 -28.65
N ALA A 12 -5.03 45.28 -29.70
CA ALA A 12 -3.99 44.25 -29.60
C ALA A 12 -2.85 44.66 -28.66
N PHE A 13 -2.46 45.94 -28.67
CA PHE A 13 -1.43 46.46 -27.79
C PHE A 13 -1.87 46.42 -26.32
N VAL A 14 -3.08 46.92 -26.01
CA VAL A 14 -3.63 46.88 -24.64
C VAL A 14 -3.71 45.45 -24.12
N LEU A 15 -4.23 44.52 -24.94
CA LEU A 15 -4.28 43.10 -24.58
C LEU A 15 -2.90 42.52 -24.28
N SER A 16 -1.88 42.88 -25.06
CA SER A 16 -0.51 42.39 -24.85
C SER A 16 0.09 42.89 -23.53
N VAL A 17 -0.20 44.13 -23.15
CA VAL A 17 0.27 44.74 -21.90
C VAL A 17 -0.41 44.08 -20.70
N ASP A 18 -1.73 43.87 -20.76
CA ASP A 18 -2.48 43.22 -19.69
C ASP A 18 -2.02 41.76 -19.47
N VAL A 19 -1.79 41.03 -20.56
CA VAL A 19 -1.23 39.67 -20.50
C VAL A 19 0.18 39.70 -19.90
N ALA A 20 1.03 40.66 -20.26
CA ALA A 20 2.38 40.76 -19.70
C ALA A 20 2.35 41.05 -18.18
N ILE A 21 1.47 41.96 -17.74
CA ILE A 21 1.28 42.27 -16.31
C ILE A 21 0.76 41.03 -15.57
N PHE A 22 -0.22 40.32 -16.13
CA PHE A 22 -0.76 39.10 -15.53
C PHE A 22 0.33 38.02 -15.36
N VAL A 23 1.14 37.78 -16.38
CA VAL A 23 2.28 36.84 -16.31
C VAL A 23 3.29 37.28 -15.25
N LEU A 24 3.59 38.58 -15.14
CA LEU A 24 4.50 39.10 -14.13
C LEU A 24 3.96 38.86 -12.71
N ILE A 25 2.67 39.11 -12.48
CA ILE A 25 2.02 38.87 -11.18
C ILE A 25 2.08 37.38 -10.81
N ILE A 26 1.83 36.47 -11.77
CA ILE A 26 1.97 35.02 -11.56
C ILE A 26 3.40 34.66 -11.14
N LEU A 27 4.42 35.18 -11.85
CA LEU A 27 5.83 34.90 -11.53
C LEU A 27 6.21 35.38 -10.13
N VAL A 28 5.78 36.59 -9.75
CA VAL A 28 5.98 37.13 -8.39
C VAL A 28 5.25 36.26 -7.36
N GLY A 29 4.04 35.81 -7.67
CA GLY A 29 3.27 34.88 -6.84
C GLY A 29 4.00 33.56 -6.57
N ILE A 30 4.57 32.95 -7.61
CA ILE A 30 5.36 31.71 -7.49
C ILE A 30 6.57 31.93 -6.59
N LEU A 31 7.29 33.04 -6.76
CA LEU A 31 8.45 33.37 -5.94
C LEU A 31 8.08 33.57 -4.47
N LEU A 32 7.01 34.32 -4.18
CA LEU A 32 6.52 34.56 -2.81
C LEU A 32 6.06 33.25 -2.15
N GLY A 33 5.25 32.46 -2.87
CA GLY A 33 4.79 31.17 -2.39
C GLY A 33 5.94 30.20 -2.11
N TYR A 34 6.97 30.19 -2.96
CA TYR A 34 8.16 29.36 -2.75
C TYR A 34 8.95 29.81 -1.52
N LEU A 35 9.08 31.12 -1.30
CA LEU A 35 9.79 31.70 -0.16
C LEU A 35 9.11 31.34 1.16
N ILE A 36 7.79 31.58 1.26
CA ILE A 36 6.98 31.23 2.44
C ILE A 36 7.02 29.72 2.69
N GLY A 37 6.81 28.93 1.64
CA GLY A 37 6.85 27.48 1.69
C GLY A 37 8.19 26.94 2.17
N SER A 38 9.30 27.59 1.81
CA SER A 38 10.65 27.19 2.24
C SER A 38 10.87 27.44 3.73
N ILE A 39 10.37 28.57 4.26
CA ILE A 39 10.43 28.87 5.69
C ILE A 39 9.61 27.84 6.48
N MET A 40 8.38 27.55 6.03
CA MET A 40 7.50 26.61 6.73
C MET A 40 8.04 25.17 6.68
N SER A 41 8.60 24.77 5.55
CA SER A 41 9.31 23.49 5.37
C SER A 41 10.47 23.33 6.37
N ALA A 42 11.24 24.39 6.60
CA ALA A 42 12.33 24.38 7.59
C ALA A 42 11.81 24.25 9.03
N LEU A 43 10.70 24.93 9.37
CA LEU A 43 10.06 24.81 10.69
C LEU A 43 9.56 23.38 10.94
N ILE A 44 8.85 22.79 9.97
CA ILE A 44 8.33 21.41 10.08
C ILE A 44 9.48 20.41 10.21
N ARG A 45 10.55 20.55 9.43
CA ARG A 45 11.75 19.71 9.58
C ARG A 45 12.36 19.84 10.97
N LYS A 46 12.37 21.04 11.56
CA LYS A 46 12.87 21.26 12.92
C LYS A 46 12.01 20.55 13.97
N ILE A 47 10.68 20.57 13.81
CA ILE A 47 9.74 19.86 14.69
C ILE A 47 9.87 18.33 14.54
N LEU A 48 9.95 17.84 13.30
CA LEU A 48 10.06 16.39 13.04
C LEU A 48 11.42 15.79 13.40
N ASN A 49 12.46 16.61 13.55
CA ASN A 49 13.81 16.18 13.93
C ASN A 49 14.08 16.28 15.44
N ILE A 50 13.04 16.45 16.26
CA ILE A 50 13.16 16.35 17.72
C ILE A 50 13.68 14.94 18.07
N ARG A 51 14.79 14.88 18.81
CA ARG A 51 15.50 13.64 19.15
C ARG A 51 14.59 12.58 19.76
N GLU A 52 13.65 12.99 20.61
CA GLU A 52 12.72 12.06 21.30
C GLU A 52 11.84 11.29 20.32
N LEU A 53 11.30 11.94 19.28
CA LEU A 53 10.54 11.28 18.20
C LEU A 53 11.43 10.32 17.43
N LYS A 54 12.66 10.74 17.13
CA LYS A 54 13.62 9.92 16.40
C LYS A 54 14.03 8.69 17.20
N GLU A 55 14.22 8.79 18.51
CA GLU A 55 14.57 7.66 19.37
C GLU A 55 13.39 6.70 19.57
N GLN A 56 12.17 7.20 19.73
CA GLN A 56 10.99 6.35 19.84
C GLN A 56 10.69 5.59 18.54
N ILE A 57 10.96 6.20 17.38
CA ILE A 57 10.72 5.59 16.07
C ILE A 57 11.91 4.71 15.64
N ALA A 58 13.16 5.18 15.81
CA ALA A 58 14.36 4.43 15.45
C ALA A 58 14.64 3.24 16.39
N GLY A 59 14.00 3.19 17.56
CA GLY A 59 13.97 1.98 18.39
C GLY A 59 13.27 0.80 17.72
N SER A 60 12.46 1.04 16.69
CA SER A 60 12.03 -0.02 15.77
C SER A 60 13.14 -0.25 14.75
N GLU A 61 13.86 -1.38 14.87
CA GLU A 61 14.92 -1.80 13.91
C GLU A 61 14.44 -1.80 12.44
N ILE A 62 13.12 -1.76 12.23
CA ILE A 62 12.43 -1.88 10.95
C ILE A 62 12.37 -0.54 10.20
N LEU A 63 12.24 0.61 10.88
CA LEU A 63 12.19 1.92 10.23
C LEU A 63 13.59 2.52 10.17
N SER A 64 14.30 2.24 9.08
CA SER A 64 15.64 2.78 8.86
C SER A 64 15.64 4.31 9.00
N LEU A 65 16.70 4.86 9.62
CA LEU A 65 16.97 6.31 9.67
C LEU A 65 16.91 6.96 8.27
N VAL A 66 17.22 6.18 7.24
CA VAL A 66 17.14 6.57 5.83
C VAL A 66 15.69 6.84 5.43
N PHE A 67 14.73 6.00 5.82
CA PHE A 67 13.31 6.21 5.55
C PHE A 67 12.81 7.50 6.20
N TRP A 68 13.14 7.75 7.46
CA TRP A 68 12.72 8.98 8.17
C TRP A 68 13.28 10.24 7.50
N SER A 69 14.54 10.21 7.08
CA SER A 69 15.17 11.31 6.35
C SER A 69 14.47 11.59 5.01
N ARG A 70 14.08 10.53 4.28
CA ARG A 70 13.33 10.66 3.03
C ARG A 70 11.93 11.22 3.26
N LEU A 71 11.23 10.73 4.28
CA LEU A 71 9.88 11.17 4.64
C LEU A 71 9.85 12.66 5.02
N THR A 72 10.74 13.09 5.91
CA THR A 72 10.85 14.50 6.32
C THR A 72 11.26 15.41 5.17
N THR A 73 12.11 14.94 4.26
CA THR A 73 12.48 15.66 3.04
C THR A 73 11.27 15.81 2.12
N GLY A 74 10.52 14.74 1.90
CA GLY A 74 9.32 14.70 1.07
C GLY A 74 8.23 15.64 1.58
N ILE A 75 7.91 15.59 2.87
CA ILE A 75 6.98 16.52 3.53
C ILE A 75 7.43 17.97 3.29
N GLY A 76 8.73 18.23 3.43
CA GLY A 76 9.27 19.57 3.22
C GLY A 76 9.12 20.08 1.79
N VAL A 77 9.25 19.22 0.77
CA VAL A 77 9.02 19.60 -0.63
C VAL A 77 7.53 19.84 -0.88
N TYR A 78 6.68 18.97 -0.35
CA TYR A 78 5.24 19.07 -0.47
C TYR A 78 4.69 20.39 0.11
N VAL A 79 5.12 20.78 1.33
CA VAL A 79 4.70 22.05 1.96
C VAL A 79 5.10 23.25 1.12
N LYS A 80 6.27 23.21 0.45
CA LYS A 80 6.68 24.30 -0.46
C LYS A 80 5.68 24.51 -1.59
N TRP A 81 5.32 23.43 -2.28
CA TRP A 81 4.37 23.47 -3.38
C TRP A 81 2.95 23.83 -2.94
N LEU A 82 2.58 23.51 -1.70
CA LEU A 82 1.29 23.89 -1.11
C LEU A 82 1.13 25.40 -1.05
N PHE A 83 2.15 26.09 -0.53
CA PHE A 83 2.12 27.55 -0.44
C PHE A 83 2.21 28.22 -1.81
N VAL A 84 3.00 27.68 -2.75
CA VAL A 84 3.03 28.18 -4.14
C VAL A 84 1.64 28.17 -4.76
N SER A 85 0.91 27.07 -4.63
CA SER A 85 -0.44 27.02 -5.15
C SER A 85 -1.41 27.92 -4.42
N LEU A 86 -1.36 27.98 -3.09
CA LEU A 86 -2.29 28.82 -2.33
C LEU A 86 -2.16 30.30 -2.74
N VAL A 87 -0.92 30.77 -2.93
CA VAL A 87 -0.64 32.12 -3.43
C VAL A 87 -1.14 32.28 -4.88
N LEU A 88 -0.87 31.32 -5.76
CA LEU A 88 -1.36 31.35 -7.15
C LEU A 88 -2.89 31.41 -7.22
N THR A 89 -3.61 30.59 -6.46
CA THR A 89 -5.07 30.58 -6.41
C THR A 89 -5.60 31.93 -5.95
N THR A 90 -5.00 32.52 -4.93
CA THR A 90 -5.39 33.84 -4.40
C THR A 90 -5.18 34.95 -5.45
N ILE A 91 -4.05 34.90 -6.16
CA ILE A 91 -3.73 35.86 -7.23
C ILE A 91 -4.70 35.72 -8.39
N VAL A 92 -4.95 34.50 -8.88
CA VAL A 92 -5.82 34.26 -10.02
C VAL A 92 -7.26 34.67 -9.70
N ALA A 93 -7.75 34.35 -8.51
CA ALA A 93 -9.09 34.74 -8.06
C ALA A 93 -9.27 36.27 -8.00
N ASN A 94 -8.27 36.99 -7.48
CA ASN A 94 -8.35 38.46 -7.35
C ASN A 94 -8.14 39.17 -8.69
N SER A 95 -7.20 38.73 -9.53
CA SER A 95 -6.90 39.40 -10.80
C SER A 95 -7.98 39.20 -11.86
N CYS A 96 -8.72 38.09 -11.83
CA CYS A 96 -9.75 37.79 -12.84
C CYS A 96 -11.09 38.48 -12.54
N GLY A 97 -11.41 38.72 -11.26
CA GLY A 97 -12.66 39.37 -10.85
C GLY A 97 -12.80 40.79 -11.41
N ASP A 98 -11.74 41.60 -11.31
CA ASP A 98 -11.81 43.01 -11.71
C ASP A 98 -11.79 43.19 -13.23
N ILE A 99 -10.90 42.46 -13.93
CA ILE A 99 -10.70 42.62 -15.38
C ILE A 99 -11.91 42.11 -16.17
N CYS A 100 -12.48 40.95 -15.80
CA CYS A 100 -13.59 40.35 -16.55
C CYS A 100 -14.90 41.14 -16.39
N THR A 101 -15.15 41.68 -15.19
CA THR A 101 -16.39 42.40 -14.90
C THR A 101 -16.43 43.74 -15.63
N GLU A 102 -15.30 44.44 -15.73
CA GLU A 102 -15.23 45.74 -16.38
C GLU A 102 -15.20 45.64 -17.91
N GLN A 103 -14.49 44.65 -18.48
CA GLN A 103 -14.52 44.35 -19.91
C GLN A 103 -15.92 43.94 -20.37
N GLY A 104 -16.59 43.05 -19.64
CA GLY A 104 -17.96 42.62 -19.97
C GLY A 104 -18.96 43.77 -19.97
N LYS A 105 -18.84 44.73 -19.05
CA LYS A 105 -19.72 45.89 -18.97
C LYS A 105 -19.56 46.84 -20.16
N ARG A 106 -18.31 47.13 -20.57
CA ARG A 106 -18.03 48.00 -21.73
C ARG A 106 -18.50 47.39 -23.06
N LEU A 107 -18.46 46.06 -23.15
CA LEU A 107 -18.91 45.32 -24.34
C LEU A 107 -20.44 45.26 -24.49
N ILE A 108 -21.18 45.19 -23.38
CA ILE A 108 -22.65 45.28 -23.42
C ILE A 108 -23.10 46.68 -23.86
N GLU A 109 -22.35 47.71 -23.47
CA GLU A 109 -22.64 49.10 -23.84
C GLU A 109 -22.26 49.43 -25.30
N SER A 110 -21.35 48.68 -25.95
CA SER A 110 -20.87 48.98 -27.32
C SER A 110 -21.71 48.38 -28.47
N GLY A 111 -22.61 47.43 -28.22
CA GLY A 111 -23.61 46.94 -29.19
C GLY A 111 -23.07 46.18 -30.42
N GLY A 112 -21.79 45.81 -30.47
CA GLY A 112 -21.14 45.16 -31.63
C GLY A 112 -20.96 43.64 -31.46
N ALA A 113 -21.87 42.82 -32.00
CA ALA A 113 -22.01 41.42 -31.59
C ALA A 113 -21.08 40.35 -32.22
N THR A 114 -20.08 40.65 -33.06
CA THR A 114 -19.51 39.57 -33.94
C THR A 114 -18.04 39.19 -33.77
N VAL A 115 -17.18 39.97 -33.10
CA VAL A 115 -15.77 39.57 -32.83
C VAL A 115 -15.44 39.69 -31.34
N GLU A 116 -16.00 40.69 -30.67
CA GLU A 116 -15.83 40.88 -29.23
C GLU A 116 -16.55 39.80 -28.40
N SER A 117 -17.65 39.24 -28.92
CA SER A 117 -18.35 38.11 -28.30
C SER A 117 -17.52 36.81 -28.30
N LEU A 118 -16.66 36.61 -29.32
CA LEU A 118 -15.72 35.50 -29.40
C LEU A 118 -14.54 35.66 -28.42
N ALA A 119 -14.04 36.89 -28.25
CA ALA A 119 -12.99 37.19 -27.28
C ALA A 119 -13.49 37.00 -25.83
N ALA A 120 -14.69 37.51 -25.52
CA ALA A 120 -15.32 37.35 -24.20
C ALA A 120 -15.57 35.87 -23.86
N GLY A 121 -16.07 35.07 -24.81
CA GLY A 121 -16.30 33.63 -24.61
C GLY A 121 -15.01 32.85 -24.33
N ASN A 122 -13.90 33.20 -24.98
CA ASN A 122 -12.61 32.58 -24.70
C ASN A 122 -12.07 32.93 -23.31
N ILE A 123 -12.22 34.19 -22.87
CA ILE A 123 -11.75 34.62 -21.54
C ILE A 123 -12.52 33.89 -20.44
N GLU A 124 -13.84 33.75 -20.57
CA GLU A 124 -14.67 32.99 -19.61
C GLU A 124 -14.27 31.51 -19.57
N LEU A 125 -14.00 30.90 -20.72
CA LEU A 125 -13.54 29.51 -20.80
C LEU A 125 -12.16 29.31 -20.16
N TRP A 126 -11.21 30.23 -20.36
CA TRP A 126 -9.89 30.20 -19.72
C TRP A 126 -10.00 30.39 -18.20
N SER A 127 -10.81 31.34 -17.75
CA SER A 127 -11.05 31.58 -16.32
C SER A 127 -11.66 30.35 -15.64
N ASN A 128 -12.71 29.77 -16.21
CA ASN A 128 -13.35 28.56 -15.69
C ASN A 128 -12.39 27.37 -15.66
N THR A 129 -11.55 27.23 -16.69
CA THR A 129 -10.53 26.18 -16.76
C THR A 129 -9.48 26.35 -15.68
N LEU A 130 -8.95 27.56 -15.49
CA LEU A 130 -7.98 27.87 -14.44
C LEU A 130 -8.56 27.65 -13.05
N ASN A 131 -9.78 28.13 -12.79
CA ASN A 131 -10.46 27.92 -11.52
C ASN A 131 -10.60 26.43 -11.21
N ARG A 132 -11.02 25.61 -12.18
CA ARG A 132 -11.10 24.15 -12.01
C ARG A 132 -9.74 23.52 -11.68
N TYR A 133 -8.66 23.95 -12.35
CA TYR A 133 -7.32 23.47 -12.04
C TYR A 133 -6.87 23.88 -10.63
N THR A 134 -7.12 25.13 -10.23
CA THR A 134 -6.77 25.61 -8.88
C THR A 134 -7.56 24.93 -7.78
N GLU A 135 -8.87 24.70 -7.97
CA GLU A 135 -9.71 23.96 -7.04
C GLU A 135 -9.24 22.50 -6.93
N THR A 136 -9.02 21.83 -8.06
CA THR A 136 -8.49 20.45 -8.09
C THR A 136 -7.14 20.38 -7.38
N PHE A 137 -6.23 21.32 -7.64
CA PHE A 137 -4.94 21.35 -6.98
C PHE A 137 -5.08 21.58 -5.48
N GLN A 138 -5.85 22.57 -5.04
CA GLN A 138 -6.08 22.86 -3.63
C GLN A 138 -6.67 21.64 -2.91
N ASN A 139 -7.63 20.99 -3.53
CA ASN A 139 -8.27 19.77 -3.06
C ASN A 139 -7.27 18.59 -2.93
N VAL A 140 -6.42 18.38 -3.94
CA VAL A 140 -5.32 17.40 -3.89
C VAL A 140 -4.35 17.73 -2.76
N MET A 141 -4.01 19.01 -2.58
CA MET A 141 -3.13 19.41 -1.49
C MET A 141 -3.79 19.15 -0.14
N VAL A 142 -5.01 19.60 0.11
CA VAL A 142 -5.71 19.30 1.37
C VAL A 142 -5.76 17.79 1.61
N GLY A 143 -6.12 17.01 0.59
CA GLY A 143 -6.12 15.55 0.65
C GLY A 143 -4.77 14.97 1.05
N LEU A 144 -3.67 15.45 0.44
CA LEU A 144 -2.31 14.98 0.73
C LEU A 144 -1.88 15.35 2.15
N GLY A 145 -2.34 16.48 2.68
CA GLY A 145 -2.14 16.87 4.07
C GLY A 145 -2.84 15.91 5.04
N VAL A 146 -4.09 15.55 4.74
CA VAL A 146 -4.85 14.54 5.48
C VAL A 146 -4.18 13.17 5.39
N PHE A 147 -3.74 12.75 4.20
CA PHE A 147 -2.98 11.51 3.99
C PHE A 147 -1.72 11.46 4.86
N LEU A 148 -0.92 12.53 4.87
CA LEU A 148 0.28 12.60 5.72
C LEU A 148 -0.05 12.48 7.20
N LEU A 149 -1.14 13.12 7.63
CA LEU A 149 -1.61 13.03 9.01
C LEU A 149 -2.00 11.58 9.36
N PHE A 150 -2.80 10.92 8.52
CA PHE A 150 -3.16 9.51 8.70
C PHE A 150 -1.94 8.60 8.68
N ALA A 151 -0.99 8.81 7.77
CA ALA A 151 0.26 8.04 7.72
C ALA A 151 1.08 8.18 9.01
N LEU A 152 1.22 9.41 9.54
CA LEU A 152 1.89 9.65 10.82
C LEU A 152 1.18 8.96 11.98
N VAL A 153 -0.14 9.11 12.07
CA VAL A 153 -0.97 8.45 13.09
C VAL A 153 -0.85 6.93 12.99
N GLY A 154 -0.90 6.38 11.77
CA GLY A 154 -0.73 4.95 11.49
C GLY A 154 0.61 4.41 11.95
N ILE A 155 1.71 5.14 11.73
CA ILE A 155 3.04 4.77 12.23
C ILE A 155 3.08 4.77 13.76
N ILE A 156 2.51 5.78 14.41
CA ILE A 156 2.48 5.88 15.88
C ILE A 156 1.65 4.73 16.48
N ILE A 157 0.43 4.52 16.00
CA ILE A 157 -0.45 3.45 16.49
C ILE A 157 0.15 2.08 16.17
N GLY A 158 0.69 1.88 14.96
CA GLY A 158 1.39 0.66 14.57
C GLY A 158 2.54 0.34 15.52
N ALA A 159 3.34 1.33 15.93
CA ALA A 159 4.42 1.13 16.90
C ALA A 159 3.91 0.77 18.31
N ILE A 160 2.74 1.29 18.73
CA ILE A 160 2.09 0.89 19.98
C ILE A 160 1.63 -0.58 19.89
N VAL A 161 0.96 -0.94 18.80
CA VAL A 161 0.49 -2.32 18.54
C VAL A 161 1.66 -3.29 18.51
N TYR A 162 2.78 -2.92 17.86
CA TYR A 162 4.02 -3.70 17.88
C TYR A 162 4.44 -4.07 19.31
N LYS A 163 4.50 -3.07 20.21
CA LYS A 163 4.92 -3.28 21.60
C LYS A 163 3.96 -4.20 22.35
N ILE A 164 2.65 -4.02 22.17
CA ILE A 164 1.61 -4.85 22.82
C ILE A 164 1.70 -6.29 22.34
N VAL A 165 1.73 -6.51 21.02
CA VAL A 165 1.78 -7.85 20.42
C VAL A 165 3.09 -8.55 20.78
N LYS A 166 4.22 -7.84 20.72
CA LYS A 166 5.52 -8.37 21.13
C LYS A 166 5.51 -8.80 22.60
N ALA A 167 5.05 -7.95 23.50
CA ALA A 167 4.96 -8.27 24.93
C ALA A 167 4.02 -9.46 25.19
N ALA A 168 2.90 -9.54 24.48
CA ALA A 168 1.98 -10.67 24.57
C ALA A 168 2.64 -11.99 24.13
N LEU A 169 3.35 -11.99 22.99
CA LEU A 169 4.06 -13.17 22.47
C LEU A 169 5.24 -13.58 23.37
N GLU A 170 5.99 -12.62 23.90
CA GLU A 170 7.06 -12.87 24.87
C GLU A 170 6.50 -13.46 26.18
N SER A 171 5.32 -13.00 26.64
CA SER A 171 4.67 -13.53 27.85
C SER A 171 4.27 -15.01 27.73
N ILE A 172 3.89 -15.45 26.52
CA ILE A 172 3.54 -16.84 26.21
C ILE A 172 4.81 -17.71 26.06
N ARG A 173 5.99 -17.08 26.07
CA ARG A 173 7.30 -17.71 25.87
C ARG A 173 7.35 -18.50 24.55
N VAL A 174 6.81 -17.91 23.49
CA VAL A 174 6.78 -18.53 22.15
C VAL A 174 8.21 -18.91 21.73
N GLU A 175 9.18 -18.01 21.92
CA GLU A 175 10.60 -18.28 21.63
C GLU A 175 11.16 -19.47 22.43
N GLU A 176 10.87 -19.58 23.73
CA GLU A 176 11.38 -20.69 24.55
C GLU A 176 10.79 -22.03 24.08
N LYS A 177 9.51 -22.05 23.69
CA LYS A 177 8.86 -23.25 23.15
C LYS A 177 9.41 -23.63 21.80
N MET A 178 9.70 -22.67 20.93
CA MET A 178 10.30 -22.93 19.62
C MET A 178 11.76 -23.38 19.70
N ALA A 179 12.55 -22.74 20.57
CA ALA A 179 13.94 -23.13 20.81
C ALA A 179 14.05 -24.59 21.28
N LYS A 180 13.11 -25.04 22.12
CA LYS A 180 13.03 -26.45 22.56
C LYS A 180 12.79 -27.46 21.43
N HIS A 181 12.29 -27.01 20.29
CA HIS A 181 11.94 -27.84 19.13
C HIS A 181 12.88 -27.59 17.93
N GLY A 182 13.99 -26.86 18.11
CA GLY A 182 14.95 -26.57 17.04
C GLY A 182 14.46 -25.57 15.98
N LEU A 183 13.27 -24.97 16.15
CA LEU A 183 12.68 -24.04 15.18
C LEU A 183 13.45 -22.73 15.04
N SER A 184 14.19 -22.32 16.08
CA SER A 184 15.02 -21.10 16.02
C SER A 184 16.08 -21.19 14.92
N ASP A 185 16.59 -22.40 14.66
CA ASP A 185 17.60 -22.65 13.65
C ASP A 185 16.97 -22.68 12.25
N ALA A 186 15.76 -23.23 12.14
CA ALA A 186 14.98 -23.26 10.89
C ALA A 186 14.60 -21.84 10.39
N LEU A 187 14.42 -20.89 11.31
CA LEU A 187 14.12 -19.48 10.98
C LEU A 187 15.39 -18.61 10.82
N GLY A 188 16.58 -19.20 10.76
CA GLY A 188 17.84 -18.47 10.57
C GLY A 188 18.17 -17.53 11.73
N GLY A 189 17.75 -17.85 12.95
CA GLY A 189 17.95 -17.01 14.13
C GLY A 189 17.00 -15.80 14.21
N LEU A 190 16.01 -15.69 13.32
CA LEU A 190 14.98 -14.66 13.43
C LEU A 190 14.03 -14.98 14.59
N GLN A 191 13.83 -14.00 15.48
CA GLN A 191 12.83 -14.09 16.55
C GLN A 191 11.43 -13.99 15.93
N LEU A 192 10.68 -15.10 15.90
CA LEU A 192 9.33 -15.14 15.34
C LEU A 192 8.42 -14.10 16.00
N THR A 193 8.63 -13.84 17.29
CA THR A 193 7.92 -12.81 18.05
C THR A 193 8.10 -11.43 17.44
N LYS A 194 9.32 -11.08 17.02
CA LYS A 194 9.59 -9.82 16.32
C LYS A 194 8.94 -9.79 14.93
N VAL A 195 8.99 -10.91 14.21
CA VAL A 195 8.40 -11.02 12.86
C VAL A 195 6.88 -10.85 12.92
N ILE A 196 6.20 -11.61 13.78
CA ILE A 196 4.74 -11.52 13.96
C ILE A 196 4.35 -10.13 14.42
N ALA A 197 4.99 -9.57 15.44
CA ALA A 197 4.70 -8.20 15.89
C ALA A 197 4.93 -7.16 14.78
N GLY A 198 5.97 -7.34 13.97
CA GLY A 198 6.27 -6.51 12.81
C GLY A 198 5.20 -6.58 11.73
N ILE A 199 4.66 -7.78 11.47
CA ILE A 199 3.51 -7.97 10.57
C ILE A 199 2.30 -7.18 11.10
N PHE A 200 1.91 -7.35 12.37
CA PHE A 200 0.79 -6.57 12.93
C PHE A 200 1.03 -5.06 12.89
N MET A 201 2.27 -4.60 13.11
CA MET A 201 2.63 -3.19 12.97
C MET A 201 2.38 -2.68 11.54
N VAL A 202 2.91 -3.39 10.55
CA VAL A 202 2.78 -3.02 9.13
C VAL A 202 1.31 -3.05 8.70
N TYR A 203 0.53 -4.01 9.19
CA TYR A 203 -0.91 -4.08 8.94
C TYR A 203 -1.64 -2.79 9.32
N VAL A 204 -1.43 -2.35 10.57
CA VAL A 204 -2.06 -1.14 11.08
C VAL A 204 -1.61 0.07 10.26
N VAL A 205 -0.33 0.17 9.93
CA VAL A 205 0.17 1.25 9.07
C VAL A 205 -0.55 1.25 7.71
N ILE A 206 -0.73 0.08 7.08
CA ILE A 206 -1.42 -0.05 5.79
C ILE A 206 -2.89 0.38 5.88
N ILE A 207 -3.61 0.00 6.94
CA ILE A 207 -5.01 0.43 7.15
C ILE A 207 -5.09 1.96 7.17
N PHE A 208 -4.25 2.61 7.97
CA PHE A 208 -4.24 4.07 8.06
C PHE A 208 -3.80 4.73 6.76
N LEU A 209 -2.84 4.13 6.06
CA LEU A 209 -2.38 4.61 4.76
C LEU A 209 -3.50 4.55 3.71
N ALA A 210 -4.27 3.45 3.69
CA ALA A 210 -5.43 3.28 2.82
C ALA A 210 -6.50 4.35 3.11
N THR A 211 -6.83 4.58 4.38
CA THR A 211 -7.77 5.67 4.76
C THR A 211 -7.26 7.05 4.32
N GLY A 212 -5.96 7.30 4.45
CA GLY A 212 -5.35 8.54 3.99
C GLY A 212 -5.42 8.70 2.47
N ILE A 213 -5.23 7.61 1.72
CA ILE A 213 -5.32 7.57 0.27
C ILE A 213 -6.73 7.96 -0.21
N ASP A 214 -7.76 7.41 0.44
CA ASP A 214 -9.14 7.70 0.10
C ASP A 214 -9.47 9.19 0.29
N ALA A 215 -8.86 9.83 1.30
CA ALA A 215 -8.97 11.26 1.52
C ALA A 215 -8.33 12.11 0.40
N VAL A 216 -7.32 11.58 -0.30
CA VAL A 216 -6.68 12.24 -1.47
C VAL A 216 -7.46 11.97 -2.75
N ALA A 217 -8.06 10.79 -2.89
CA ALA A 217 -8.73 10.37 -4.11
C ALA A 217 -10.09 11.07 -4.31
N LYS A 218 -10.89 11.19 -3.24
CA LYS A 218 -12.25 11.76 -3.28
C LYS A 218 -12.32 13.17 -3.90
N PRO A 219 -11.40 14.11 -3.60
CA PRO A 219 -11.46 15.45 -4.16
C PRO A 219 -11.07 15.56 -5.64
N ILE A 220 -10.44 14.53 -6.23
CA ILE A 220 -10.07 14.50 -7.66
C ILE A 220 -11.29 14.16 -8.53
N GLY A 221 -12.46 13.89 -7.92
CA GLY A 221 -13.65 13.44 -8.65
C GLY A 221 -13.47 12.05 -9.25
N GLN A 222 -12.40 11.35 -8.88
CA GLN A 222 -12.32 9.93 -9.12
C GLN A 222 -13.30 9.25 -8.18
N GLN A 223 -14.22 8.50 -8.77
CA GLN A 223 -15.14 7.66 -8.01
C GLN A 223 -14.32 6.79 -7.04
N GLU A 224 -14.87 6.62 -5.84
CA GLU A 224 -14.27 5.86 -4.74
C GLU A 224 -13.59 4.59 -5.29
N ASN A 225 -12.33 4.35 -4.89
CA ASN A 225 -11.46 3.20 -5.25
C ASN A 225 -10.39 3.37 -6.36
N THR A 226 -9.86 4.55 -6.68
CA THR A 226 -8.82 4.61 -7.75
C THR A 226 -7.47 4.02 -7.39
N LEU A 227 -7.10 3.90 -6.11
CA LEU A 227 -5.86 3.22 -5.76
C LEU A 227 -5.98 1.69 -5.90
N VAL A 228 -7.22 1.19 -5.96
CA VAL A 228 -7.54 -0.18 -6.39
C VAL A 228 -7.30 -0.33 -7.90
N LEU A 229 -7.49 0.72 -8.70
CA LEU A 229 -7.35 0.65 -10.16
C LEU A 229 -5.91 0.67 -10.68
N MET A 230 -4.91 1.07 -9.88
CA MET A 230 -3.49 0.97 -10.32
C MET A 230 -2.93 -0.45 -10.23
N PHE A 231 -3.54 -1.33 -9.43
CA PHE A 231 -3.07 -2.71 -9.24
C PHE A 231 -4.05 -3.77 -9.73
N ASN A 232 -5.29 -3.39 -10.03
CA ASN A 232 -6.29 -4.35 -10.50
C ASN A 232 -6.44 -4.30 -12.01
N ASN A 233 -6.42 -5.48 -12.63
CA ASN A 233 -6.95 -5.61 -13.98
C ASN A 233 -8.43 -5.18 -13.96
N PRO A 234 -8.92 -4.52 -15.02
CA PRO A 234 -10.31 -4.08 -15.12
C PRO A 234 -11.33 -5.23 -15.02
N ASP A 235 -10.88 -6.48 -15.17
CA ASP A 235 -11.73 -7.68 -15.16
C ASP A 235 -11.82 -8.38 -13.80
N GLU A 236 -11.03 -7.96 -12.80
CA GLU A 236 -10.94 -8.63 -11.50
C GLU A 236 -11.65 -7.83 -10.42
N LYS A 237 -12.27 -8.53 -9.46
CA LYS A 237 -12.97 -7.88 -8.34
C LYS A 237 -12.04 -6.87 -7.68
N PRO A 238 -12.54 -5.65 -7.35
CA PRO A 238 -11.76 -4.63 -6.68
C PRO A 238 -11.41 -5.07 -5.25
N ASN A 239 -10.38 -5.91 -5.09
CA ASN A 239 -9.86 -6.24 -3.78
C ASN A 239 -9.07 -5.03 -3.29
N SER A 240 -9.51 -4.44 -2.18
CA SER A 240 -8.76 -3.34 -1.58
C SER A 240 -7.43 -3.87 -1.03
N LEU A 241 -6.37 -3.06 -1.01
CA LEU A 241 -5.09 -3.44 -0.37
C LEU A 241 -5.28 -3.86 1.10
N VAL A 242 -6.33 -3.37 1.74
CA VAL A 242 -6.75 -3.70 3.11
C VAL A 242 -7.24 -5.15 3.20
N GLU A 243 -7.85 -5.70 2.15
CA GLU A 243 -8.30 -7.09 2.06
C GLU A 243 -7.15 -8.04 1.66
N LEU A 244 -6.24 -7.61 0.80
CA LEU A 244 -5.07 -8.40 0.40
C LEU A 244 -4.16 -8.72 1.60
N TYR A 245 -4.03 -7.80 2.55
CA TYR A 245 -3.06 -7.95 3.62
C TYR A 245 -3.39 -9.08 4.62
N PRO A 246 -4.62 -9.20 5.18
CA PRO A 246 -5.01 -10.32 6.01
C PRO A 246 -4.76 -11.68 5.36
N ASP A 247 -5.09 -11.80 4.07
CA ASP A 247 -4.84 -13.03 3.31
C ASP A 247 -3.34 -13.30 3.19
N PHE A 248 -2.53 -12.31 2.81
CA PHE A 248 -1.08 -12.45 2.74
C PHE A 248 -0.48 -12.93 4.07
N VAL A 249 -0.95 -12.37 5.19
CA VAL A 249 -0.53 -12.78 6.53
C VAL A 249 -0.93 -14.20 6.86
N LEU A 250 -2.16 -14.59 6.52
CA LEU A 250 -2.65 -15.95 6.68
C LEU A 250 -1.81 -16.95 5.88
N GLY A 251 -1.50 -16.63 4.61
CA GLY A 251 -0.58 -17.41 3.78
C GLY A 251 0.80 -17.55 4.43
N GLY A 252 1.36 -16.46 4.96
CA GLY A 252 2.60 -16.47 5.72
C GLY A 252 2.55 -17.39 6.96
N PHE A 253 1.46 -17.34 7.73
CA PHE A 253 1.26 -18.22 8.88
C PHE A 253 1.17 -19.70 8.48
N ILE A 254 0.52 -20.02 7.36
CA ILE A 254 0.42 -21.39 6.84
C ILE A 254 1.81 -21.91 6.47
N LEU A 255 2.64 -21.11 5.80
CA LEU A 255 4.02 -21.49 5.48
C LEU A 255 4.84 -21.79 6.74
N ILE A 256 4.77 -20.89 7.73
CA ILE A 256 5.49 -21.05 9.00
C ILE A 256 4.99 -22.32 9.71
N ALA A 257 3.68 -22.48 9.88
CA ALA A 257 3.10 -23.66 10.51
C ALA A 257 3.49 -24.96 9.78
N GLY A 258 3.49 -24.94 8.45
CA GLY A 258 3.92 -26.05 7.61
C GLY A 258 5.37 -26.45 7.83
N ALA A 259 6.28 -25.48 7.88
CA ALA A 259 7.69 -25.72 8.19
C ALA A 259 7.84 -26.36 9.58
N ILE A 260 7.15 -25.81 10.58
CA ILE A 260 7.15 -26.33 11.96
C ILE A 260 6.68 -27.78 12.02
N VAL A 261 5.55 -28.08 11.37
CA VAL A 261 5.00 -29.44 11.32
C VAL A 261 5.93 -30.38 10.57
N GLY A 262 6.54 -29.91 9.47
CA GLY A 262 7.53 -30.66 8.70
C GLY A 262 8.71 -31.12 9.55
N ASP A 263 9.33 -30.18 10.28
CA ASP A 263 10.47 -30.45 11.16
C ASP A 263 10.09 -31.41 12.30
N PHE A 264 8.94 -31.18 12.93
CA PHE A 264 8.44 -32.03 14.01
C PHE A 264 8.23 -33.47 13.54
N VAL A 265 7.61 -33.67 12.38
CA VAL A 265 7.38 -35.00 11.80
C VAL A 265 8.71 -35.65 11.42
N GLN A 266 9.64 -34.90 10.83
CA GLN A 266 10.97 -35.40 10.49
C GLN A 266 11.69 -35.97 11.71
N GLU A 267 11.72 -35.22 12.82
CA GLU A 267 12.34 -35.69 14.05
C GLU A 267 11.69 -36.95 14.60
N LYS A 268 10.36 -37.02 14.57
CA LYS A 268 9.62 -38.19 15.05
C LYS A 268 9.91 -39.43 14.22
N VAL A 269 10.02 -39.30 12.90
CA VAL A 269 10.41 -40.39 12.01
C VAL A 269 11.84 -40.84 12.29
N LYS A 270 12.80 -39.91 12.39
CA LYS A 270 14.21 -40.19 12.73
C LYS A 270 14.36 -40.95 14.06
N LYS A 271 13.55 -40.63 15.06
CA LYS A 271 13.57 -41.29 16.38
C LYS A 271 13.06 -42.74 16.36
N SER A 272 12.37 -43.19 15.32
CA SER A 272 11.73 -44.53 15.28
C SER A 272 12.69 -45.73 15.13
N LYS A 273 14.00 -45.52 14.90
CA LYS A 273 15.09 -46.54 14.89
C LYS A 273 14.88 -47.80 14.03
N SER A 274 13.87 -47.85 13.16
CA SER A 274 13.46 -49.13 12.56
C SER A 274 14.32 -49.60 11.38
N THR A 275 15.03 -48.73 10.65
CA THR A 275 15.80 -49.13 9.45
C THR A 275 16.94 -48.16 9.08
N LEU A 276 17.91 -48.62 8.29
CA LEU A 276 18.99 -47.80 7.70
C LEU A 276 18.49 -46.70 6.74
N ALA A 277 17.24 -46.75 6.29
CA ALA A 277 16.66 -45.78 5.36
C ALA A 277 15.85 -44.67 6.05
N THR A 278 15.82 -44.63 7.39
CA THR A 278 14.95 -43.72 8.16
C THR A 278 15.25 -42.24 7.89
N ASP A 279 16.52 -41.87 7.70
CA ASP A 279 16.92 -40.48 7.46
C ASP A 279 16.43 -39.93 6.12
N THR A 280 16.59 -40.70 5.05
CA THR A 280 16.13 -40.33 3.70
C THR A 280 14.61 -40.19 3.67
N VAL A 281 13.90 -41.13 4.30
CA VAL A 281 12.43 -41.11 4.39
C VAL A 281 11.96 -39.91 5.21
N ALA A 282 12.61 -39.61 6.35
CA ALA A 282 12.26 -38.47 7.17
C ALA A 282 12.42 -37.15 6.41
N TRP A 283 13.54 -36.97 5.70
CA TRP A 283 13.77 -35.79 4.88
C TRP A 283 12.74 -35.66 3.74
N MET A 284 12.42 -36.76 3.05
CA MET A 284 11.41 -36.77 2.00
C MET A 284 10.02 -36.36 2.55
N ILE A 285 9.65 -36.83 3.74
CA ILE A 285 8.39 -36.47 4.39
C ILE A 285 8.36 -34.97 4.75
N GLN A 286 9.45 -34.43 5.29
CA GLN A 286 9.57 -33.00 5.61
C GLN A 286 9.36 -32.14 4.36
N VAL A 287 10.08 -32.45 3.27
CA VAL A 287 9.96 -31.75 1.98
C VAL A 287 8.54 -31.81 1.46
N MET A 288 7.88 -32.97 1.58
CA MET A 288 6.49 -33.15 1.16
C MET A 288 5.53 -32.28 1.99
N ILE A 289 5.70 -32.19 3.32
CA ILE A 289 4.88 -31.33 4.18
C ILE A 289 5.08 -29.85 3.85
N ILE A 290 6.32 -29.41 3.67
CA ILE A 290 6.63 -28.02 3.30
C ILE A 290 6.03 -27.70 1.93
N PHE A 291 6.14 -28.60 0.96
CA PHE A 291 5.52 -28.45 -0.35
C PHE A 291 4.00 -28.26 -0.23
N PHE A 292 3.33 -29.07 0.60
CA PHE A 292 1.90 -28.92 0.84
C PHE A 292 1.53 -27.60 1.50
N ALA A 293 2.33 -27.13 2.46
CA ALA A 293 2.11 -25.82 3.08
C ALA A 293 2.24 -24.69 2.06
N VAL A 294 3.19 -24.77 1.14
CA VAL A 294 3.35 -23.79 0.04
C VAL A 294 2.13 -23.80 -0.87
N VAL A 295 1.64 -24.98 -1.27
CA VAL A 295 0.45 -25.09 -2.11
C VAL A 295 -0.78 -24.52 -1.42
N ILE A 296 -0.98 -24.78 -0.12
CA ILE A 296 -2.11 -24.26 0.65
C ILE A 296 -1.98 -22.74 0.89
N ALA A 297 -0.78 -22.21 1.03
CA ALA A 297 -0.55 -20.78 1.21
C ALA A 297 -0.71 -19.98 -0.09
N LEU A 298 -0.52 -20.61 -1.26
CA LEU A 298 -0.50 -19.92 -2.56
C LEU A 298 -1.77 -19.10 -2.88
N PRO A 299 -3.00 -19.63 -2.68
CA PRO A 299 -4.24 -18.88 -2.90
C PRO A 299 -4.32 -17.60 -2.06
N HIS A 300 -3.77 -17.63 -0.84
CA HIS A 300 -3.77 -16.48 0.06
C HIS A 300 -2.82 -15.35 -0.39
N PHE A 301 -1.91 -15.63 -1.33
CA PHE A 301 -1.07 -14.60 -1.95
C PHE A 301 -1.71 -13.97 -3.20
N GLN A 302 -2.99 -14.26 -3.47
CA GLN A 302 -3.73 -13.79 -4.65
C GLN A 302 -3.02 -14.13 -5.98
N ILE A 303 -2.26 -15.23 -6.03
CA ILE A 303 -1.66 -15.75 -7.27
C ILE A 303 -2.73 -16.53 -8.05
N GLU A 304 -3.97 -16.02 -8.14
CA GLU A 304 -5.15 -16.79 -8.57
C GLU A 304 -5.07 -17.25 -10.03
N LYS A 305 -4.42 -16.47 -10.91
CA LYS A 305 -4.47 -16.74 -12.36
C LYS A 305 -3.89 -18.07 -12.82
N ASN A 306 -3.26 -18.88 -11.96
CA ASN A 306 -2.77 -20.22 -12.34
C ASN A 306 -2.77 -21.26 -11.20
N VAL A 307 -3.46 -21.03 -10.07
CA VAL A 307 -3.42 -22.02 -8.95
C VAL A 307 -4.27 -23.24 -9.25
N ASP A 308 -5.20 -23.19 -10.21
CA ASP A 308 -6.07 -24.33 -10.52
C ASP A 308 -5.27 -25.55 -10.96
N ILE A 309 -4.27 -25.36 -11.82
CA ILE A 309 -3.39 -26.44 -12.27
C ILE A 309 -2.60 -27.03 -11.08
N LEU A 310 -2.09 -26.18 -10.19
CA LEU A 310 -1.33 -26.62 -9.03
C LEU A 310 -2.22 -27.35 -8.01
N THR A 311 -3.42 -26.84 -7.77
CA THR A 311 -4.44 -27.39 -6.87
C THR A 311 -4.94 -28.73 -7.36
N ASP A 312 -5.17 -28.88 -8.67
CA ASP A 312 -5.65 -30.14 -9.24
C ASP A 312 -4.54 -31.18 -9.31
N SER A 313 -3.31 -30.78 -9.66
CA SER A 313 -2.15 -31.65 -9.57
C SER A 313 -1.93 -32.13 -8.13
N PHE A 314 -2.11 -31.24 -7.15
CA PHE A 314 -2.07 -31.58 -5.73
C PHE A 314 -3.16 -32.58 -5.33
N LYS A 315 -4.41 -32.36 -5.74
CA LYS A 315 -5.52 -33.31 -5.47
C LYS A 315 -5.21 -34.69 -6.02
N ILE A 316 -4.65 -34.78 -7.22
CA ILE A 316 -4.25 -36.05 -7.85
C ILE A 316 -3.16 -36.75 -7.03
N VAL A 317 -2.12 -36.04 -6.62
CA VAL A 317 -1.03 -36.60 -5.80
C VAL A 317 -1.55 -37.10 -4.45
N VAL A 318 -2.37 -36.30 -3.76
CA VAL A 318 -2.97 -36.69 -2.46
C VAL A 318 -3.88 -37.90 -2.62
N ALA A 319 -4.70 -37.95 -3.69
CA ALA A 319 -5.54 -39.10 -3.99
C ALA A 319 -4.70 -40.36 -4.25
N GLY A 320 -3.60 -40.23 -5.01
CA GLY A 320 -2.67 -41.33 -5.29
C GLY A 320 -2.00 -41.89 -4.04
N ILE A 321 -1.49 -41.02 -3.16
CA ILE A 321 -0.88 -41.43 -1.88
C ILE A 321 -1.93 -42.09 -0.98
N SER A 322 -3.13 -41.52 -0.90
CA SER A 322 -4.22 -42.06 -0.09
C SER A 322 -4.64 -43.46 -0.56
N LEU A 323 -4.73 -43.67 -1.87
CA LEU A 323 -5.03 -44.97 -2.46
C LEU A 323 -3.91 -45.98 -2.21
N GLY A 324 -2.64 -45.57 -2.38
CA GLY A 324 -1.49 -46.41 -2.10
C GLY A 324 -1.43 -46.86 -0.63
N LEU A 325 -1.66 -45.94 0.31
CA LEU A 325 -1.74 -46.24 1.75
C LEU A 325 -2.91 -47.17 2.08
N ALA A 326 -4.09 -46.94 1.48
CA ALA A 326 -5.26 -47.79 1.68
C ALA A 326 -5.00 -49.24 1.24
N ILE A 327 -4.37 -49.44 0.08
CA ILE A 327 -4.00 -50.77 -0.42
C ILE A 327 -2.95 -51.41 0.49
N ALA A 328 -1.90 -50.67 0.85
CA ALA A 328 -0.83 -51.18 1.71
C ALA A 328 -1.36 -51.60 3.09
N MET A 329 -2.22 -50.79 3.73
CA MET A 329 -2.87 -51.16 4.99
C MET A 329 -3.82 -52.34 4.82
N GLY A 330 -4.61 -52.38 3.74
CA GLY A 330 -5.52 -53.48 3.46
C GLY A 330 -4.80 -54.82 3.32
N LEU A 331 -3.69 -54.85 2.58
CA LEU A 331 -2.85 -56.06 2.43
C LEU A 331 -2.12 -56.41 3.73
N GLY A 332 -1.57 -55.43 4.45
CA GLY A 332 -0.89 -55.67 5.72
C GLY A 332 -1.82 -56.23 6.80
N LEU A 333 -3.05 -55.72 6.90
CA LEU A 333 -4.06 -56.23 7.82
C LEU A 333 -4.49 -57.66 7.46
N LYS A 334 -4.63 -57.98 6.17
CA LYS A 334 -4.98 -59.33 5.70
C LYS A 334 -3.98 -60.38 6.22
N GLU A 335 -2.69 -60.11 6.12
CA GLU A 335 -1.66 -61.04 6.60
C GLU A 335 -1.67 -61.16 8.13
N MET A 336 -1.88 -60.06 8.84
CA MET A 336 -1.97 -60.03 10.29
C MET A 336 -3.16 -60.86 10.79
N PHE A 337 -4.35 -60.69 10.21
CA PHE A 337 -5.53 -61.48 10.51
C PHE A 337 -5.33 -62.96 10.18
N ALA A 338 -4.66 -63.28 9.06
CA ALA A 338 -4.34 -64.67 8.71
C ALA A 338 -3.40 -65.34 9.74
N GLN A 339 -2.42 -64.61 10.26
CA GLN A 339 -1.53 -65.12 11.32
C GLN A 339 -2.26 -65.29 12.65
N ILE A 340 -3.10 -64.32 13.04
CA ILE A 340 -3.91 -64.41 14.26
C ILE A 340 -4.87 -65.59 14.17
N GLY A 341 -5.55 -65.78 13.03
CA GLY A 341 -6.45 -66.90 12.79
C GLY A 341 -5.77 -68.26 12.98
N LYS A 342 -4.60 -68.47 12.35
CA LYS A 342 -3.81 -69.70 12.54
C LYS A 342 -3.37 -69.94 13.99
N LYS A 343 -3.11 -68.86 14.74
CA LYS A 343 -2.70 -68.94 16.15
C LYS A 343 -3.86 -69.32 17.07
N VAL A 344 -5.08 -68.87 16.75
CA VAL A 344 -6.32 -69.26 17.46
C VAL A 344 -6.68 -70.70 17.13
N GLU A 345 -6.62 -71.11 15.86
CA GLU A 345 -6.91 -72.48 15.42
C GLU A 345 -6.03 -73.54 16.12
N LYS A 346 -4.75 -73.22 16.37
CA LYS A 346 -3.84 -74.13 17.12
C LYS A 346 -4.16 -74.27 18.61
N ARG A 347 -4.97 -73.38 19.20
CA ARG A 347 -5.33 -73.41 20.63
C ARG A 347 -6.67 -74.10 20.91
N ILE A 348 -7.48 -74.31 19.87
CA ILE A 348 -8.75 -75.02 19.95
C ILE A 348 -8.48 -76.50 19.65
#